data_AF-A0AAW2PD87-F1
#
_entry.id   AF-A0AAW2PD87-F1
#
_cell.length_a   1.000
_cell.length_b   1.000
_cell.length_c   1.000
_cell.angle_alpha   90.00
_cell.angle_beta   90.00
_cell.angle_gamma   90.00
#
_symmetry.space_group_name_H-M   'P 1'
#
loop_
_entity.id
_entity.type
_entity.pdbx_description
1 polymer ?
#
loop_
_entity_poly.entity_id
_entity_poly.type
_entity_poly.pdbx_seq_one_letter_code
_entity_poly.pdbx_strand_id
1 'polypeptide(L)'
;MEMIESPNDSHARRTANYKPNIWNYDHLQSLTSIYHEDKYRREAETLKEEVRGILGAFDEEDPLYKLELIDEMDRLALSSYFVEEICESLASLKSRNPSAGNEDLYSTALYFRILRQHGHHVSPDAIHRLMDKEEKLVMSARLDGKAMLEVFEASHLGLEDECLIDRAKAFATKHLRLSNFNYDLDKIAKCPLHWSVNWYNAKKHIQGKNKSMLHRLAGLSFNIIQVQHQNEQKEVLRWWRNLGISEVFTFTRDKSGRKFSVGRGSGLRASIWKP
;
A
#
# COMPACT_ATOMS: atom_id res chain seq x y z
N MET A 1 59.56 -21.29 -43.81
CA MET A 1 58.13 -21.58 -43.97
C MET A 1 57.62 -21.97 -42.60
N GLU A 2 56.95 -21.05 -41.93
CA GLU A 2 55.99 -21.31 -40.86
C GLU A 2 55.22 -20.00 -40.68
N MET A 3 54.00 -19.97 -41.23
CA MET A 3 53.06 -18.88 -41.00
C MET A 3 52.43 -19.12 -39.63
N ILE A 4 52.61 -18.18 -38.72
CA ILE A 4 51.91 -18.17 -37.44
C ILE A 4 50.45 -17.83 -37.75
N GLU A 5 49.56 -18.82 -37.69
CA GLU A 5 48.12 -18.60 -37.71
C GLU A 5 47.72 -17.78 -36.48
N SER A 6 47.12 -16.62 -36.71
CA SER A 6 46.43 -15.86 -35.68
C SER A 6 45.15 -16.60 -35.26
N PRO A 7 44.88 -16.78 -33.96
CA PRO A 7 43.67 -17.44 -33.51
C PRO A 7 42.48 -16.53 -33.84
N ASN A 8 41.70 -16.96 -34.82
CA ASN A 8 40.44 -16.33 -35.21
C ASN A 8 39.36 -16.71 -34.19
N ASP A 9 39.43 -16.14 -32.98
CA ASP A 9 38.37 -16.29 -31.99
C ASP A 9 37.32 -15.21 -32.21
N SER A 10 36.39 -15.48 -33.14
CA SER A 10 35.18 -14.69 -33.28
C SER A 10 34.31 -14.91 -32.05
N HIS A 11 34.55 -14.17 -30.98
CA HIS A 11 33.65 -14.07 -29.82
C HIS A 11 32.36 -13.34 -30.23
N ALA A 12 31.54 -13.98 -31.06
CA ALA A 12 30.23 -13.49 -31.45
C ALA A 12 29.35 -13.34 -30.20
N ARG A 13 28.99 -12.10 -29.86
CA ARG A 13 28.14 -11.82 -28.71
C ARG A 13 26.73 -12.37 -28.95
N ARG A 14 26.17 -13.05 -27.94
CA ARG A 14 24.78 -13.54 -27.97
C ARG A 14 23.79 -12.37 -28.17
N THR A 15 22.76 -12.58 -28.99
CA THR A 15 21.70 -11.60 -29.21
C THR A 15 20.86 -11.40 -27.95
N ALA A 16 20.64 -10.14 -27.56
CA ALA A 16 19.96 -9.81 -26.30
C ALA A 16 18.42 -9.87 -26.39
N ASN A 17 17.84 -9.71 -27.58
CA ASN A 17 16.40 -9.79 -27.88
C ASN A 17 15.49 -9.04 -26.88
N TYR A 18 15.93 -7.90 -26.36
CA TYR A 18 15.13 -7.11 -25.43
C TYR A 18 14.06 -6.30 -26.15
N LYS A 19 12.85 -6.29 -25.58
CA LYS A 19 11.78 -5.40 -26.05
C LYS A 19 12.18 -3.93 -25.87
N PRO A 20 11.82 -3.05 -26.82
CA PRO A 20 12.02 -1.62 -26.68
C PRO A 20 11.38 -1.07 -25.42
N ASN A 21 11.87 0.08 -24.98
CA ASN A 21 11.29 0.83 -23.89
C ASN A 21 9.84 1.22 -24.22
N ILE A 22 8.92 0.98 -23.29
CA ILE A 22 7.49 1.29 -23.42
C ILE A 22 7.16 2.76 -23.13
N TRP A 23 8.11 3.49 -22.55
CA TRP A 23 7.93 4.87 -22.14
C TRP A 23 8.46 5.83 -23.21
N ASN A 24 7.60 6.75 -23.67
CA ASN A 24 8.04 7.88 -24.46
C ASN A 24 8.65 8.94 -23.53
N TYR A 25 9.97 9.10 -23.59
CA TYR A 25 10.70 10.04 -22.74
C TYR A 25 10.37 11.51 -23.04
N ASP A 26 10.05 11.88 -24.29
CA ASP A 26 9.65 13.25 -24.61
C ASP A 26 8.28 13.58 -24.00
N HIS A 27 7.36 12.61 -24.04
CA HIS A 27 6.08 12.74 -23.35
C HIS A 27 6.25 12.87 -21.83
N LEU A 28 7.12 12.06 -21.21
CA LEU A 28 7.41 12.17 -19.78
C LEU A 28 8.07 13.52 -19.44
N GLN A 29 8.93 14.02 -20.32
CA GLN A 29 9.59 15.31 -20.17
C GLN A 29 8.60 16.48 -20.28
N SER A 30 7.56 16.34 -21.10
CA SER A 30 6.52 17.36 -21.31
C SER A 30 5.42 17.37 -20.25
N LEU A 31 5.38 16.42 -19.32
CA LEU A 31 4.33 16.37 -18.29
C LEU A 31 4.33 17.66 -17.46
N THR A 32 3.19 18.32 -17.35
CA THR A 32 2.97 19.46 -16.47
C THR A 32 1.79 19.16 -15.55
N SER A 33 1.70 19.87 -14.44
CA SER A 33 0.65 19.70 -13.46
C SER A 33 0.47 21.02 -12.72
N ILE A 34 -0.75 21.43 -12.41
CA ILE A 34 -1.03 22.67 -11.67
C ILE A 34 -0.68 22.57 -10.18
N TYR A 35 -0.48 21.36 -9.66
CA TYR A 35 -0.24 21.11 -8.23
C TYR A 35 1.16 21.49 -7.73
N HIS A 36 2.00 22.08 -8.60
CA HIS A 36 3.24 22.77 -8.17
C HIS A 36 2.96 24.15 -7.56
N GLU A 37 1.78 24.73 -7.82
CA GLU A 37 1.42 26.05 -7.31
C GLU A 37 1.30 26.05 -5.78
N ASP A 38 1.84 27.10 -5.17
CA ASP A 38 1.90 27.27 -3.71
C ASP A 38 0.51 27.26 -3.02
N LYS A 39 -0.55 27.65 -3.75
CA LYS A 39 -1.93 27.63 -3.23
C LYS A 39 -2.37 26.23 -2.77
N TYR A 40 -1.97 25.18 -3.48
CA TYR A 40 -2.34 23.80 -3.13
C TYR A 40 -1.56 23.29 -1.92
N ARG A 41 -0.31 23.72 -1.78
CA ARG A 41 0.50 23.42 -0.58
C ARG A 41 -0.09 24.07 0.65
N ARG A 42 -0.50 25.35 0.55
CA ARG A 42 -1.18 26.06 1.64
C ARG A 42 -2.51 25.40 2.01
N GLU A 43 -3.32 25.05 1.03
CA GLU A 43 -4.60 24.35 1.26
C GLU A 43 -4.38 22.99 1.94
N ALA A 44 -3.41 22.20 1.49
CA ALA A 44 -3.08 20.93 2.10
C ALA A 44 -2.62 21.11 3.56
N GLU A 45 -1.84 22.15 3.86
CA GLU A 45 -1.38 22.42 5.23
C GLU A 45 -2.54 22.83 6.14
N THR A 46 -3.46 23.68 5.68
CA THR A 46 -4.67 24.01 6.43
C THR A 46 -5.49 22.76 6.76
N LEU A 47 -5.68 21.87 5.78
CA LEU A 47 -6.42 20.63 5.99
C LEU A 47 -5.71 19.67 6.94
N LYS A 48 -4.37 19.66 6.98
CA LYS A 48 -3.64 18.86 7.97
C LYS A 48 -3.90 19.35 9.39
N GLU A 49 -3.86 20.66 9.62
CA GLU A 49 -4.15 21.21 10.95
C GLU A 49 -5.59 20.91 11.38
N GLU A 50 -6.56 21.02 10.47
CA GLU A 50 -7.94 20.65 10.76
C GLU A 50 -8.08 19.17 11.13
N VAL A 51 -7.46 18.27 10.35
CA VAL A 51 -7.45 16.83 10.64
C VAL A 51 -6.74 16.53 11.97
N ARG A 52 -5.63 17.22 12.27
CA ARG A 52 -4.92 17.09 13.56
C ARG A 52 -5.81 17.50 14.73
N GLY A 53 -6.58 18.59 14.58
CA GLY A 53 -7.56 19.01 15.58
C GLY A 53 -8.63 17.95 15.83
N ILE A 54 -9.12 17.29 14.77
CA ILE A 54 -10.05 16.17 14.89
C ILE A 54 -9.36 15.01 15.64
N LEU A 55 -8.12 14.67 15.29
CA LEU A 55 -7.30 13.63 15.94
C LEU A 55 -7.01 13.88 17.43
N GLY A 56 -6.87 15.14 17.83
CA GLY A 56 -6.67 15.51 19.24
C GLY A 56 -7.94 15.41 20.09
N ALA A 57 -9.15 15.48 19.49
CA ALA A 57 -10.42 15.41 20.22
C ALA A 57 -10.88 13.96 20.55
N PHE A 58 -10.07 12.96 20.20
CA PHE A 58 -10.45 11.54 20.20
C PHE A 58 -10.59 10.85 21.55
N ASP A 59 -10.18 11.46 22.66
CA ASP A 59 -10.13 10.76 23.95
C ASP A 59 -11.52 10.33 24.46
N GLU A 60 -12.60 10.91 23.91
CA GLU A 60 -13.99 10.63 24.29
C GLU A 60 -14.73 9.65 23.34
N GLU A 61 -14.12 9.24 22.22
CA GLU A 61 -14.82 8.48 21.17
C GLU A 61 -14.79 6.95 21.32
N ASP A 62 -15.67 6.28 20.56
CA ASP A 62 -15.77 4.83 20.46
C ASP A 62 -14.46 4.21 19.92
N PRO A 63 -13.85 3.23 20.62
CA PRO A 63 -12.64 2.54 20.17
C PRO A 63 -12.69 2.02 18.74
N LEU A 64 -13.84 1.52 18.30
CA LEU A 64 -13.99 1.02 16.93
C LEU A 64 -13.87 2.15 15.90
N TYR A 65 -14.56 3.27 16.13
CA TYR A 65 -14.48 4.42 15.23
C TYR A 65 -13.06 4.97 15.11
N LYS A 66 -12.30 5.01 16.21
CA LYS A 66 -10.88 5.39 16.22
C LYS A 66 -10.04 4.47 15.32
N LEU A 67 -10.24 3.15 15.42
CA LEU A 67 -9.56 2.17 14.57
C LEU A 67 -9.94 2.34 13.09
N GLU A 68 -11.23 2.53 12.79
CA GLU A 68 -11.70 2.73 11.42
C GLU A 68 -11.14 4.01 10.79
N LEU A 69 -10.95 5.08 11.58
CA LEU A 69 -10.32 6.30 11.08
C LEU A 69 -8.84 6.08 10.76
N ILE A 70 -8.08 5.45 11.67
CA ILE A 70 -6.66 5.15 11.45
C ILE A 70 -6.50 4.29 10.19
N ASP A 71 -7.35 3.28 10.05
CA ASP A 71 -7.39 2.40 8.88
C ASP A 71 -7.69 3.16 7.58
N GLU A 72 -8.62 4.12 7.61
CA GLU A 72 -8.91 5.00 6.48
C GLU A 72 -7.70 5.90 6.14
N MET A 73 -7.03 6.45 7.14
CA MET A 73 -5.82 7.26 6.95
C MET A 73 -4.67 6.45 6.33
N ASP A 74 -4.45 5.21 6.78
CA ASP A 74 -3.47 4.31 6.19
C ASP A 74 -3.80 4.00 4.73
N ARG A 75 -5.06 3.70 4.42
CA ARG A 75 -5.53 3.44 3.04
C ARG A 75 -5.40 4.65 2.12
N LEU A 76 -5.57 5.85 2.66
CA LEU A 76 -5.39 7.12 1.95
C LEU A 76 -3.91 7.56 1.87
N ALA A 77 -2.98 6.77 2.43
CA ALA A 77 -1.56 7.08 2.55
C ALA A 77 -1.29 8.43 3.27
N LEU A 78 -2.10 8.73 4.28
CA LEU A 78 -1.99 9.94 5.09
C LEU A 78 -1.30 9.71 6.44
N SER A 79 -1.16 8.47 6.90
CA SER A 79 -0.63 8.17 8.25
C SER A 79 0.76 8.76 8.52
N SER A 80 1.61 8.89 7.50
CA SER A 80 2.92 9.53 7.62
C SER A 80 2.90 11.00 8.06
N TYR A 81 1.75 11.70 7.91
CA TYR A 81 1.59 13.08 8.37
C TYR A 81 1.14 13.19 9.83
N PHE A 82 0.67 12.10 10.43
CA PHE A 82 -0.02 12.08 11.71
C PHE A 82 0.52 10.97 12.63
N VAL A 83 1.84 10.72 12.55
CA VAL A 83 2.47 9.58 13.23
C VAL A 83 2.31 9.69 14.76
N GLU A 84 2.49 10.90 15.30
CA GLU A 84 2.41 11.15 16.74
C GLU A 84 0.98 10.92 17.25
N GLU A 85 -0.01 11.50 16.58
CA GLU A 85 -1.43 11.40 16.93
C GLU A 85 -1.95 9.96 16.82
N ILE A 86 -1.50 9.22 15.80
CA ILE A 86 -1.82 7.80 15.65
C ILE A 86 -1.17 6.99 16.78
N CYS A 87 0.09 7.24 17.12
CA CYS A 87 0.78 6.52 18.19
C CYS A 87 0.11 6.74 19.55
N GLU A 88 -0.25 7.98 19.87
CA GLU A 88 -1.00 8.32 21.10
C GLU A 88 -2.36 7.63 21.13
N SER A 89 -3.06 7.64 20.00
CA SER A 89 -4.35 6.96 19.83
C SER A 89 -4.27 5.45 20.04
N LEU A 90 -3.24 4.80 19.52
CA LEU A 90 -3.05 3.36 19.69
C LEU A 90 -2.61 3.00 21.12
N ALA A 91 -1.80 3.85 21.75
CA ALA A 91 -1.43 3.70 23.15
C ALA A 91 -2.65 3.78 24.07
N SER A 92 -3.57 4.73 23.82
CA SER A 92 -4.82 4.87 24.57
C SER A 92 -5.75 3.67 24.39
N LEU A 93 -5.80 3.09 23.19
CA LEU A 93 -6.60 1.88 22.91
C LEU A 93 -6.04 0.64 23.63
N LYS A 94 -4.72 0.52 23.70
CA LYS A 94 -4.06 -0.62 24.37
C LYS A 94 -4.26 -0.60 25.88
N SER A 95 -4.21 0.57 26.51
CA SER A 95 -4.42 0.70 27.97
C SER A 95 -5.84 0.34 28.40
N ARG A 96 -6.83 0.54 27.51
CA ARG A 96 -8.25 0.31 27.79
C ARG A 96 -8.68 -1.16 27.78
N ASN A 97 -7.78 -2.08 27.44
CA ASN A 97 -7.95 -3.53 27.45
C ASN A 97 -9.23 -4.00 26.70
N PRO A 98 -9.14 -4.34 25.40
CA PRO A 98 -10.29 -4.71 24.56
C PRO A 98 -11.11 -5.91 25.10
N SER A 99 -10.50 -6.71 25.98
CA SER A 99 -11.10 -7.89 26.63
C SER A 99 -12.34 -7.64 27.51
N ALA A 100 -12.85 -6.41 27.62
CA ALA A 100 -13.91 -6.02 28.55
C ALA A 100 -15.34 -6.01 27.94
N GLY A 101 -15.53 -6.33 26.65
CA GLY A 101 -16.84 -6.29 26.00
C GLY A 101 -17.12 -7.44 25.03
N ASN A 102 -18.39 -7.59 24.64
CA ASN A 102 -18.86 -8.43 23.53
C ASN A 102 -18.30 -7.90 22.19
N GLU A 103 -17.01 -8.08 21.95
CA GLU A 103 -16.38 -7.63 20.71
C GLU A 103 -16.84 -8.49 19.54
N ASP A 104 -17.34 -7.83 18.50
CA ASP A 104 -17.64 -8.50 17.24
C ASP A 104 -16.35 -8.83 16.48
N LEU A 105 -16.44 -9.82 15.60
CA LEU A 105 -15.32 -10.35 14.82
C LEU A 105 -14.56 -9.28 14.03
N TYR A 106 -15.27 -8.31 13.48
CA TYR A 106 -14.67 -7.25 12.66
C TYR A 106 -13.82 -6.34 13.54
N SER A 107 -14.38 -5.88 14.67
CA SER A 107 -13.69 -5.01 15.62
C SER A 107 -12.39 -5.63 16.15
N THR A 108 -12.42 -6.91 16.56
CA THR A 108 -11.22 -7.59 17.07
C THR A 108 -10.16 -7.81 15.99
N ALA A 109 -10.56 -8.18 14.77
CA ALA A 109 -9.63 -8.37 13.66
C ALA A 109 -8.99 -7.05 13.22
N LEU A 110 -9.78 -5.97 13.16
CA LEU A 110 -9.30 -4.62 12.85
C LEU A 110 -8.30 -4.13 13.90
N TYR A 111 -8.64 -4.28 15.19
CA TYR A 111 -7.74 -3.96 16.29
C TYR A 111 -6.41 -4.70 16.14
N PHE A 112 -6.45 -6.03 15.97
CA PHE A 112 -5.24 -6.83 15.80
C PHE A 112 -4.39 -6.35 14.62
N ARG A 113 -5.03 -6.12 13.46
CA ARG A 113 -4.34 -5.68 12.25
C ARG A 113 -3.66 -4.33 12.45
N ILE A 114 -4.41 -3.31 12.86
CA ILE A 114 -3.90 -1.94 12.98
C ILE A 114 -2.76 -1.89 14.00
N LEU A 115 -2.93 -2.50 15.17
CA LEU A 115 -1.88 -2.48 16.21
C LEU A 115 -0.59 -3.12 15.70
N ARG A 116 -0.66 -4.26 14.99
CA ARG A 116 0.54 -4.91 14.42
C ARG A 116 1.16 -4.12 13.27
N GLN A 117 0.37 -3.50 12.40
CA GLN A 117 0.88 -2.64 11.32
C GLN A 117 1.70 -1.47 11.87
N HIS A 118 1.29 -0.93 13.02
CA HIS A 118 1.96 0.15 13.73
C HIS A 118 3.01 -0.35 14.75
N GLY A 119 3.41 -1.62 14.69
CA GLY A 119 4.53 -2.18 15.46
C GLY A 119 4.21 -2.60 16.90
N HIS A 120 2.95 -2.61 17.31
CA HIS A 120 2.56 -3.12 18.62
C HIS A 120 2.40 -4.64 18.60
N HIS A 121 2.94 -5.30 19.62
CA HIS A 121 2.68 -6.71 19.87
C HIS A 121 1.26 -6.93 20.40
N VAL A 122 0.49 -7.81 19.74
CA VAL A 122 -0.86 -8.26 20.12
C VAL A 122 -0.90 -9.78 20.04
N SER A 123 -1.39 -10.45 21.09
CA SER A 123 -1.48 -11.93 21.09
C SER A 123 -2.46 -12.44 20.02
N PRO A 124 -2.10 -13.50 19.26
CA PRO A 124 -3.03 -14.23 18.39
C PRO A 124 -4.29 -14.74 19.09
N ASP A 125 -4.27 -14.87 20.41
CA ASP A 125 -5.41 -15.32 21.21
C ASP A 125 -6.64 -14.43 21.04
N ALA A 126 -6.46 -13.15 20.67
CA ALA A 126 -7.57 -12.26 20.33
C ALA A 126 -8.38 -12.79 19.15
N ILE A 127 -7.72 -13.32 18.12
CA ILE A 127 -8.37 -13.92 16.95
C ILE A 127 -8.84 -15.33 17.27
N HIS A 128 -8.11 -16.08 18.11
CA HIS A 128 -8.52 -17.44 18.52
C HIS A 128 -9.81 -17.46 19.35
N ARG A 129 -10.03 -16.47 20.22
CA ARG A 129 -11.26 -16.35 21.03
C ARG A 129 -12.55 -16.29 20.19
N LEU A 130 -12.40 -16.03 18.89
CA LEU A 130 -13.48 -15.97 17.93
C LEU A 130 -13.75 -17.37 17.30
N MET A 131 -12.85 -18.33 17.51
CA MET A 131 -12.97 -19.74 17.11
C MET A 131 -13.58 -20.58 18.25
N ASP A 132 -14.51 -21.46 17.92
CA ASP A 132 -15.15 -22.45 18.78
C ASP A 132 -14.21 -23.63 19.10
N LYS A 133 -14.71 -24.55 19.94
CA LYS A 133 -13.97 -25.71 20.45
C LYS A 133 -13.63 -26.74 19.36
N GLU A 134 -14.25 -26.66 18.19
CA GLU A 134 -13.97 -27.47 17.01
C GLU A 134 -13.08 -26.74 16.01
N GLU A 135 -12.51 -25.60 16.42
CA GLU A 135 -11.72 -24.69 15.58
C GLU A 135 -12.51 -24.09 14.40
N LYS A 136 -13.84 -23.99 14.53
CA LYS A 136 -14.73 -23.27 13.60
C LYS A 136 -15.18 -21.98 14.27
N LEU A 137 -15.44 -20.87 13.58
CA LEU A 137 -15.94 -19.67 14.28
C LEU A 137 -17.27 -19.95 15.01
N VAL A 138 -17.43 -19.42 16.23
CA VAL A 138 -18.69 -19.50 16.99
C VAL A 138 -19.79 -18.95 16.09
N MET A 139 -20.70 -19.85 15.69
CA MET A 139 -21.67 -19.68 14.60
C MET A 139 -22.80 -18.66 14.87
N SER A 140 -22.56 -17.59 15.62
CA SER A 140 -23.60 -16.63 16.01
C SER A 140 -23.71 -15.38 15.14
N ALA A 141 -22.84 -15.16 14.16
CA ALA A 141 -22.95 -14.02 13.24
C ALA A 141 -23.15 -14.51 11.81
N ARG A 142 -24.22 -14.07 11.16
CA ARG A 142 -24.36 -14.10 9.70
C ARG A 142 -23.01 -13.73 9.08
N LEU A 143 -22.53 -14.54 8.13
CA LEU A 143 -21.29 -14.34 7.39
C LEU A 143 -21.22 -12.92 6.81
N ASP A 144 -20.69 -11.96 7.56
CA ASP A 144 -20.40 -10.64 7.04
C ASP A 144 -19.08 -10.73 6.26
N GLY A 145 -19.16 -10.48 4.95
CA GLY A 145 -18.00 -10.44 4.09
C GLY A 145 -16.98 -9.40 4.52
N LYS A 146 -17.42 -8.31 5.18
CA LYS A 146 -16.55 -7.29 5.76
C LYS A 146 -15.71 -7.87 6.89
N ALA A 147 -16.33 -8.58 7.84
CA ALA A 147 -15.62 -9.22 8.95
C ALA A 147 -14.66 -10.31 8.47
N MET A 148 -15.07 -11.15 7.51
CA MET A 148 -14.18 -12.18 6.93
C MET A 148 -12.99 -11.57 6.19
N LEU A 149 -13.21 -10.49 5.45
CA LEU A 149 -12.12 -9.77 4.78
C LEU A 149 -11.15 -9.19 5.81
N GLU A 150 -11.66 -8.63 6.90
CA GLU A 150 -10.81 -8.06 7.97
C GLU A 150 -9.96 -9.13 8.65
N VAL A 151 -10.53 -10.31 8.95
CA VAL A 151 -9.76 -11.47 9.46
C VAL A 151 -8.70 -11.90 8.45
N PHE A 152 -9.05 -11.96 7.16
CA PHE A 152 -8.09 -12.28 6.11
C PHE A 152 -6.93 -11.29 6.10
N GLU A 153 -7.19 -9.99 6.13
CA GLU A 153 -6.15 -8.96 6.14
C GLU A 153 -5.29 -9.03 7.41
N ALA A 154 -5.92 -9.14 8.59
CA ALA A 154 -5.24 -9.30 9.88
C ALA A 154 -4.31 -10.52 9.89
N SER A 155 -4.75 -11.64 9.29
CA SER A 155 -3.99 -12.88 9.29
C SER A 155 -2.69 -12.83 8.49
N HIS A 156 -2.48 -11.80 7.67
CA HIS A 156 -1.21 -11.62 6.97
C HIS A 156 -0.11 -11.00 7.84
N LEU A 157 -0.44 -10.57 9.06
CA LEU A 157 0.53 -10.03 10.03
C LEU A 157 0.96 -11.07 11.07
N GLY A 158 0.70 -12.35 10.82
CA GLY A 158 1.18 -13.45 11.66
C GLY A 158 2.70 -13.61 11.62
N LEU A 159 3.27 -14.05 12.75
CA LEU A 159 4.68 -14.41 12.89
C LEU A 159 4.88 -15.93 12.73
N GLU A 160 6.13 -16.37 12.52
CA GLU A 160 6.48 -17.77 12.16
C GLU A 160 5.97 -18.82 13.16
N ASP A 161 5.84 -18.49 14.44
CA ASP A 161 5.39 -19.41 15.49
C ASP A 161 3.89 -19.30 15.83
N GLU A 162 3.11 -18.55 15.04
CA GLU A 162 1.72 -18.23 15.35
C GLU A 162 0.73 -19.06 14.52
N CYS A 163 0.69 -20.37 14.79
CA CYS A 163 -0.19 -21.32 14.07
C CYS A 163 -1.69 -20.95 14.13
N LEU A 164 -2.10 -20.17 15.12
CA LEU A 164 -3.45 -19.63 15.25
C LEU A 164 -3.81 -18.67 14.10
N ILE A 165 -2.84 -17.87 13.66
CA ILE A 165 -3.02 -16.91 12.58
C ILE A 165 -3.11 -17.62 11.23
N ASP A 166 -2.28 -18.64 11.00
CA ASP A 166 -2.35 -19.47 9.79
C ASP A 166 -3.71 -20.16 9.66
N ARG A 167 -4.27 -20.65 10.77
CA ARG A 167 -5.62 -21.21 10.81
C ARG A 167 -6.69 -20.17 10.47
N ALA A 168 -6.60 -18.97 11.06
CA ALA A 168 -7.50 -17.86 10.74
C ALA A 168 -7.46 -17.49 9.25
N LYS A 169 -6.27 -17.47 8.66
CA LYS A 169 -6.06 -17.21 7.22
C LYS A 169 -6.72 -18.25 6.33
N ALA A 170 -6.51 -19.53 6.60
CA ALA A 170 -7.08 -20.63 5.85
C ALA A 170 -8.62 -20.61 5.92
N PHE A 171 -9.15 -20.34 7.11
CA PHE A 171 -10.57 -20.18 7.35
C PHE A 171 -11.16 -19.01 6.54
N ALA A 172 -10.64 -17.80 6.72
CA ALA A 172 -11.16 -16.60 6.05
C ALA A 172 -11.10 -16.74 4.52
N THR A 173 -10.02 -17.32 3.99
CA THR A 173 -9.87 -17.60 2.55
C THR A 173 -10.95 -18.55 2.03
N LYS A 174 -11.24 -19.62 2.78
CA LYS A 174 -12.30 -20.58 2.41
C LYS A 174 -13.67 -19.91 2.41
N HIS A 175 -13.97 -19.13 3.43
CA HIS A 175 -15.27 -18.46 3.57
C HIS A 175 -15.50 -17.38 2.52
N LEU A 176 -14.49 -16.52 2.28
CA LEU A 176 -14.57 -15.51 1.22
C LEU A 176 -14.87 -16.14 -0.14
N ARG A 177 -14.26 -17.30 -0.47
CA ARG A 177 -14.53 -18.06 -1.71
C ARG A 177 -15.95 -18.63 -1.80
N LEU A 178 -16.49 -19.14 -0.69
CA LEU A 178 -17.82 -19.76 -0.67
C LEU A 178 -18.96 -18.74 -0.71
N SER A 179 -18.75 -17.59 -0.10
CA SER A 179 -19.81 -16.60 0.11
C SER A 179 -20.11 -15.72 -1.10
N ASN A 180 -19.42 -15.91 -2.23
CA ASN A 180 -19.64 -15.22 -3.51
C ASN A 180 -19.82 -13.69 -3.33
N PHE A 181 -19.12 -13.12 -2.35
CA PHE A 181 -19.14 -11.68 -2.13
C PHE A 181 -18.60 -11.01 -3.40
N ASN A 182 -19.10 -9.83 -3.72
CA ASN A 182 -18.78 -9.07 -4.94
C ASN A 182 -17.33 -8.53 -4.97
N TYR A 183 -16.42 -9.21 -4.26
CA TYR A 183 -15.00 -8.95 -4.20
C TYR A 183 -14.30 -9.77 -5.29
N ASP A 184 -13.33 -9.16 -5.95
CA ASP A 184 -12.37 -9.87 -6.81
C ASP A 184 -11.42 -10.67 -5.91
N LEU A 185 -11.88 -11.83 -5.45
CA LEU A 185 -11.17 -12.69 -4.50
C LEU A 185 -9.82 -13.15 -5.05
N ASP A 186 -9.71 -13.32 -6.37
CA ASP A 186 -8.46 -13.65 -7.03
C ASP A 186 -7.44 -12.52 -6.90
N LYS A 187 -7.89 -11.27 -6.78
CA LYS A 187 -7.02 -10.12 -6.55
C LYS A 187 -6.68 -9.94 -5.07
N ILE A 188 -7.65 -10.07 -4.18
CA ILE A 188 -7.46 -9.96 -2.72
C ILE A 188 -6.54 -11.07 -2.22
N ALA A 189 -6.78 -12.32 -2.64
CA ALA A 189 -5.96 -13.46 -2.24
C ALA A 189 -4.51 -13.39 -2.75
N LYS A 190 -4.26 -12.64 -3.83
CA LYS A 190 -2.90 -12.46 -4.39
C LYS A 190 -2.10 -11.38 -3.70
N CYS A 191 -2.74 -10.34 -3.17
CA CYS A 191 -2.05 -9.21 -2.57
C CYS A 191 -2.91 -8.57 -1.46
N PRO A 192 -2.74 -9.06 -0.21
CA PRO A 192 -3.27 -8.43 0.99
C PRO A 192 -2.78 -6.98 1.10
N LEU A 193 -3.54 -6.14 1.81
CA LEU A 193 -3.23 -4.72 1.97
C LEU A 193 -1.82 -4.50 2.52
N HIS A 194 -1.39 -5.28 3.52
CA HIS A 194 -0.08 -5.07 4.14
C HIS A 194 1.12 -5.41 3.21
N TRP A 195 0.94 -6.22 2.17
CA TRP A 195 1.99 -6.51 1.17
C TRP A 195 2.00 -5.52 0.01
N SER A 196 0.92 -4.77 -0.13
CA SER A 196 0.77 -3.83 -1.22
C SER A 196 1.45 -2.51 -0.88
N VAL A 197 1.94 -1.80 -1.90
CA VAL A 197 2.51 -0.48 -1.68
C VAL A 197 1.38 0.53 -1.54
N ASN A 198 1.25 1.14 -0.36
CA ASN A 198 0.15 2.03 0.03
C ASN A 198 -0.21 3.08 -1.04
N TRP A 199 0.80 3.69 -1.67
CA TRP A 199 0.60 4.70 -2.73
C TRP A 199 -0.27 4.22 -3.90
N TYR A 200 -0.19 2.93 -4.26
CA TYR A 200 -0.95 2.34 -5.38
C TYR A 200 -2.43 2.19 -5.05
N ASN A 201 -2.71 1.84 -3.80
CA ASN A 201 -4.06 1.66 -3.32
C ASN A 201 -4.70 3.01 -3.01
N ALA A 202 -3.93 3.96 -2.49
CA ALA A 202 -4.41 5.30 -2.16
C ALA A 202 -5.14 5.95 -3.33
N LYS A 203 -4.61 5.88 -4.55
CA LYS A 203 -5.31 6.42 -5.75
C LYS A 203 -6.72 5.81 -5.94
N LYS A 204 -6.88 4.51 -5.69
CA LYS A 204 -8.19 3.83 -5.80
C LYS A 204 -9.13 4.26 -4.67
N HIS A 205 -8.61 4.42 -3.45
CA HIS A 205 -9.39 4.86 -2.29
C HIS A 205 -9.82 6.33 -2.43
N ILE A 206 -8.92 7.22 -2.86
CA ILE A 206 -9.20 8.65 -3.14
C ILE A 206 -10.32 8.83 -4.18
N GLN A 207 -10.35 7.98 -5.22
CA GLN A 207 -11.38 8.03 -6.27
C GLN A 207 -12.76 7.52 -5.81
N GLY A 208 -12.87 6.99 -4.58
CA GLY A 208 -14.15 6.61 -3.96
C GLY A 208 -15.06 7.81 -3.72
N LYS A 209 -16.38 7.58 -3.68
CA LYS A 209 -17.44 8.63 -3.64
C LYS A 209 -17.46 9.51 -2.37
N ASN A 210 -16.50 9.39 -1.45
CA ASN A 210 -16.55 10.10 -0.18
C ASN A 210 -15.84 11.46 -0.28
N LYS A 211 -16.54 12.54 0.08
CA LYS A 211 -16.03 13.92 0.03
C LYS A 211 -15.58 14.40 1.41
N SER A 212 -15.06 13.49 2.25
CA SER A 212 -14.59 13.88 3.58
C SER A 212 -13.35 14.76 3.50
N MET A 213 -13.06 15.47 4.58
CA MET A 213 -11.85 16.29 4.72
C MET A 213 -10.59 15.46 4.47
N LEU A 214 -10.53 14.23 4.98
CA LEU A 214 -9.46 13.27 4.70
C LEU A 214 -9.30 12.97 3.21
N HIS A 215 -10.39 12.76 2.47
CA HIS A 215 -10.31 12.49 1.03
C HIS A 215 -9.78 13.70 0.25
N ARG A 216 -10.19 14.91 0.64
CA ARG A 216 -9.68 16.15 0.03
C ARG A 216 -8.19 16.33 0.31
N LEU A 217 -7.76 16.13 1.57
CA LEU A 217 -6.35 16.15 1.96
C LEU A 217 -5.56 15.08 1.19
N ALA A 218 -6.06 13.84 1.13
CA ALA A 218 -5.43 12.74 0.40
C ALA A 218 -5.26 13.06 -1.09
N GLY A 219 -6.30 13.60 -1.74
CA GLY A 219 -6.22 14.01 -3.15
C GLY A 219 -5.19 15.10 -3.40
N LEU A 220 -5.13 16.12 -2.54
CA LEU A 220 -4.14 17.19 -2.64
C LEU A 220 -2.72 16.69 -2.40
N SER A 221 -2.49 15.99 -1.28
CA SER A 221 -1.19 15.42 -0.93
C SER A 221 -0.70 14.45 -2.00
N PHE A 222 -1.60 13.61 -2.54
CA PHE A 222 -1.28 12.69 -3.63
C PHE A 222 -0.78 13.44 -4.87
N ASN A 223 -1.50 14.47 -5.29
CA ASN A 223 -1.13 15.23 -6.48
C ASN A 223 0.15 16.04 -6.28
N ILE A 224 0.37 16.61 -5.09
CA ILE A 224 1.61 17.33 -4.75
C ILE A 224 2.83 16.40 -4.83
N ILE A 225 2.76 15.22 -4.19
CA ILE A 225 3.84 14.22 -4.24
C ILE A 225 4.03 13.70 -5.68
N GLN A 226 2.95 13.49 -6.44
CA GLN A 226 3.04 13.07 -7.83
C GLN A 226 3.84 14.08 -8.68
N VAL A 227 3.63 15.38 -8.48
CA VAL A 227 4.40 16.43 -9.17
C VAL A 227 5.88 16.34 -8.80
N GLN A 228 6.19 16.15 -7.53
CA GLN A 228 7.57 15.99 -7.09
C GLN A 228 8.24 14.79 -7.76
N HIS A 229 7.56 13.65 -7.79
CA HIS A 229 8.07 12.47 -8.47
C HIS A 229 8.21 12.64 -9.98
N GLN A 230 7.28 13.36 -10.64
CA GLN A 230 7.41 13.67 -12.06
C GLN A 230 8.66 14.53 -12.32
N ASN A 231 8.96 15.50 -11.45
CA ASN A 231 10.15 16.34 -11.60
C ASN A 231 11.44 15.53 -11.39
N GLU A 232 11.51 14.69 -10.37
CA GLU A 232 12.64 13.78 -10.16
C GLU A 232 12.83 12.80 -11.33
N GLN A 233 11.72 12.26 -11.85
CA GLN A 233 11.75 11.37 -13.00
C GLN A 233 12.33 12.08 -14.22
N LYS A 234 11.96 13.35 -14.47
CA LYS A 234 12.54 14.16 -15.54
C LYS A 234 14.04 14.31 -15.39
N GLU A 235 14.55 14.61 -14.19
CA GLU A 235 16.00 14.71 -13.96
C GLU A 235 16.71 13.38 -14.23
N VAL A 236 16.17 12.26 -13.73
CA VAL A 236 16.72 10.92 -13.99
C VAL A 236 16.71 10.59 -15.48
N LEU A 237 15.66 10.98 -16.21
CA LEU A 237 15.56 10.75 -17.65
C LEU A 237 16.55 11.61 -18.44
N ARG A 238 16.74 12.88 -18.07
CA ARG A 238 17.78 13.74 -18.68
C ARG A 238 19.16 13.15 -18.44
N TRP A 239 19.47 12.76 -17.21
CA TRP A 239 20.73 12.10 -16.89
C TRP A 239 20.92 10.82 -17.71
N TRP A 240 19.90 9.95 -17.76
CA TRP A 240 19.94 8.71 -18.53
C TRP A 240 20.17 8.94 -20.03
N ARG A 241 19.52 9.96 -20.62
CA ARG A 241 19.72 10.38 -22.01
C ARG A 241 21.14 10.87 -22.25
N ASN A 242 21.66 11.73 -21.36
CA ASN A 242 23.01 12.31 -21.49
C ASN A 242 24.13 11.25 -21.43
N LEU A 243 23.89 10.12 -20.78
CA LEU A 243 24.85 9.01 -20.76
C LEU A 243 24.97 8.29 -22.11
N GLY A 244 24.00 8.43 -23.03
CA GLY A 244 24.02 7.77 -24.34
C GLY A 244 24.01 6.24 -24.28
N ILE A 245 23.77 5.63 -23.11
CA ILE A 245 23.87 4.18 -22.88
C ILE A 245 22.93 3.39 -23.80
N SER A 246 21.74 3.92 -24.08
CA SER A 246 20.77 3.27 -24.97
C SER A 246 21.24 3.20 -26.43
N GLU A 247 22.08 4.13 -26.84
CA GLU A 247 22.63 4.20 -28.21
C GLU A 247 23.92 3.39 -28.33
N VAL A 248 24.76 3.40 -27.28
CA VAL A 248 26.06 2.72 -27.26
C VAL A 248 25.93 1.24 -26.89
N PHE A 249 25.03 0.88 -25.97
CA PHE A 249 24.90 -0.48 -25.43
C PHE A 249 23.54 -1.10 -25.76
N THR A 250 23.38 -1.48 -27.03
CA THR A 250 22.16 -2.13 -27.58
C THR A 250 21.84 -3.50 -26.96
N PHE A 251 22.79 -4.09 -26.23
CA PHE A 251 22.60 -5.33 -25.48
C PHE A 251 22.04 -5.11 -24.06
N THR A 252 21.76 -3.87 -23.65
CA THR A 252 21.20 -3.56 -22.32
C THR A 252 19.71 -3.24 -22.40
N ARG A 253 18.98 -3.45 -21.29
CA ARG A 253 17.55 -3.13 -21.21
C ARG A 253 17.36 -1.64 -20.92
N ASP A 254 16.79 -0.90 -21.87
CA ASP A 254 16.32 0.46 -21.60
C ASP A 254 15.01 0.43 -20.79
N LYS A 255 15.13 0.65 -19.47
CA LYS A 255 14.03 0.54 -18.49
C LYS A 255 14.08 1.63 -17.43
N SER A 256 14.68 2.79 -17.72
CA SER A 256 14.91 3.84 -16.71
C SER A 256 13.62 4.26 -16.01
N GLY A 257 12.52 4.49 -16.75
CA GLY A 257 11.21 4.82 -16.18
C GLY A 257 10.68 3.73 -15.24
N ARG A 258 10.84 2.45 -15.61
CA ARG A 258 10.45 1.32 -14.75
C ARG A 258 11.33 1.21 -13.50
N LYS A 259 12.63 1.45 -13.62
CA LYS A 259 13.58 1.41 -12.49
C LYS A 259 13.29 2.54 -11.50
N PHE A 260 13.02 3.74 -11.99
CA PHE A 260 12.61 4.87 -11.15
C PHE A 260 11.34 4.56 -10.37
N SER A 261 10.34 3.96 -11.05
CA SER A 261 9.14 3.49 -10.36
C SER A 261 9.52 2.46 -9.29
N VAL A 262 10.20 1.36 -9.60
CA VAL A 262 10.55 0.34 -8.58
C VAL A 262 11.32 0.94 -7.38
N GLY A 263 12.25 1.87 -7.60
CA GLY A 263 13.03 2.51 -6.54
C GLY A 263 12.22 3.37 -5.56
N ARG A 264 11.05 3.88 -5.97
CA ARG A 264 10.14 4.66 -5.10
C ARG A 264 9.11 3.77 -4.37
N GLY A 265 9.35 2.46 -4.28
CA GLY A 265 8.30 1.48 -3.96
C GLY A 265 7.22 1.44 -5.05
N SER A 266 7.48 2.09 -6.18
CA SER A 266 6.50 2.33 -7.21
C SER A 266 6.35 1.13 -8.17
N GLY A 267 5.63 0.10 -7.73
CA GLY A 267 5.25 -1.07 -8.52
C GLY A 267 4.31 -0.77 -9.71
N LEU A 268 4.86 -0.31 -10.83
CA LEU A 268 4.34 -0.45 -12.20
C LEU A 268 2.82 -0.24 -12.41
N ARG A 269 2.41 1.01 -12.66
CA ARG A 269 1.31 1.30 -13.59
C ARG A 269 1.48 2.67 -14.24
N ALA A 270 1.57 2.71 -15.58
CA ALA A 270 1.59 3.95 -16.35
C ALA A 270 0.36 4.83 -16.14
N SER A 271 -0.77 4.25 -15.72
CA SER A 271 -2.01 4.95 -15.39
C SER A 271 -1.93 5.79 -14.10
N ILE A 272 -0.91 5.60 -13.26
CA ILE A 272 -0.72 6.43 -12.06
C ILE A 272 -0.19 7.79 -12.44
N TRP A 273 0.63 7.84 -13.50
CA TRP A 273 1.31 9.04 -13.99
C TRP A 273 0.47 9.86 -14.98
N LYS A 274 -0.71 9.37 -15.37
CA LYS A 274 -1.66 10.13 -16.19
C LYS A 274 -2.48 11.06 -15.29
N PRO A 275 -2.69 12.33 -15.70
CA PRO A 275 -3.65 13.25 -15.07
C PRO A 275 -5.03 12.61 -14.93
#